data_AF-A0A9D8RAN7-F1
#
_entry.id   AF-A0A9D8RAN7-F1
#
_cell.length_a   1.000
_cell.length_b   1.000
_cell.length_c   1.000
_cell.angle_alpha   90.00
_cell.angle_beta   90.00
_cell.angle_gamma   90.00
#
_symmetry.space_group_name_H-M   'P 1'
#
loop_
_entity.id
_entity.type
_entity.pdbx_description
1 polymer ?
#
loop_
_entity_poly.entity_id
_entity_poly.type
_entity_poly.pdbx_seq_one_letter_code
_entity_poly.pdbx_strand_id
1 'polypeptide(L)' 'MKKTLTAFIMLLSVLSASADNFRPKLIVGIVVDQMRWDYLYRFYNEYGTGGFRRMLADGYTFEDC' A
#
# COMPACT_ATOMS: atom_id res chain seq x y z
N MET A 1 45.23 13.23 -7.04
CA MET A 1 44.47 12.91 -5.80
C MET A 1 42.96 13.21 -5.93
N LYS A 2 42.52 14.28 -6.63
CA LYS A 2 41.07 14.55 -6.81
C LYS A 2 40.36 13.55 -7.73
N LYS A 3 41.03 13.09 -8.80
CA LYS A 3 40.49 12.14 -9.79
C LYS A 3 40.28 10.71 -9.25
N THR A 4 41.10 10.30 -8.28
CA THR A 4 40.97 9.01 -7.59
C THR A 4 39.82 9.03 -6.57
N LEU A 5 39.55 10.19 -5.96
CA LEU A 5 38.44 10.37 -5.05
C LEU A 5 37.08 10.37 -5.77
N THR A 6 36.98 11.01 -6.94
CA THR A 6 35.76 10.95 -7.77
C THR A 6 35.46 9.55 -8.30
N ALA A 7 36.49 8.77 -8.65
CA ALA A 7 36.30 7.39 -9.09
C ALA A 7 35.77 6.48 -7.96
N PHE A 8 36.19 6.71 -6.72
CA PHE A 8 35.75 5.95 -5.56
C PHE A 8 34.28 6.24 -5.20
N ILE A 9 33.84 7.49 -5.32
CA ILE A 9 32.43 7.90 -5.12
C ILE A 9 31.53 7.29 -6.19
N MET A 10 32.00 7.23 -7.44
CA MET A 10 31.24 6.64 -8.56
C MET A 10 31.10 5.11 -8.41
N LEU A 11 32.07 4.43 -7.80
CA LEU A 11 32.00 2.99 -7.51
C LEU A 11 30.99 2.68 -6.38
N LEU A 12 30.88 3.57 -5.40
CA LEU A 12 29.95 3.44 -4.27
C LEU A 12 28.48 3.58 -4.71
N SER A 13 28.20 4.42 -5.72
CA SER A 13 26.83 4.59 -6.25
C SER A 13 26.30 3.36 -7.01
N VAL A 14 27.17 2.51 -7.55
CA VAL A 14 26.76 1.29 -8.26
C VAL A 14 26.34 0.18 -7.29
N LEU A 15 26.88 0.16 -6.06
CA LEU A 15 26.55 -0.86 -5.05
C LEU A 15 25.17 -0.67 -4.39
N SER A 16 24.59 0.53 -4.43
CA SER A 16 23.30 0.84 -3.80
C SER A 16 22.08 0.61 -4.70
N ALA A 17 22.27 0.13 -5.93
CA ALA A 17 21.19 -0.07 -6.89
C ALA A 17 20.48 -1.43 -6.69
N SER A 18 19.78 -1.57 -5.57
CA SER A 18 18.76 -2.63 -5.39
C SER A 18 17.39 -1.97 -5.26
N ALA A 19 16.78 -1.69 -6.41
CA ALA A 19 15.38 -1.29 -6.44
C ALA A 19 14.54 -2.54 -6.19
N ASP A 20 14.13 -2.75 -4.94
CA ASP A 20 13.17 -3.79 -4.60
C ASP A 20 11.83 -3.40 -5.22
N ASN A 21 11.44 -4.12 -6.26
CA ASN A 21 10.20 -3.86 -6.98
C ASN A 21 9.06 -4.44 -6.14
N PHE A 22 8.61 -3.68 -5.13
CA PHE A 22 7.47 -4.04 -4.30
C PHE A 22 6.20 -4.06 -5.15
N ARG A 23 5.93 -5.19 -5.79
CA ARG A 23 4.70 -5.46 -6.53
C ARG A 23 3.89 -6.50 -5.76
N PRO A 24 2.61 -6.25 -5.46
CA PRO A 24 1.78 -7.25 -4.82
C PRO A 24 1.65 -8.48 -5.73
N LYS A 25 1.79 -9.67 -5.14
CA LYS A 25 1.69 -10.95 -5.87
C LYS A 25 0.25 -11.28 -6.28
N LEU A 26 -0.73 -10.69 -5.60
CA LEU A 26 -2.16 -10.90 -5.83
C LEU A 26 -2.91 -9.58 -5.59
N ILE A 27 -3.87 -9.30 -6.46
CA ILE A 27 -4.85 -8.23 -6.30
C ILE A 27 -6.23 -8.90 -6.34
N VAL A 28 -7.06 -8.62 -5.35
CA VAL A 28 -8.43 -9.12 -5.28
C VAL A 28 -9.38 -7.93 -5.38
N GLY A 29 -10.15 -7.86 -6.46
CA GLY A 29 -11.24 -6.90 -6.61
C GLY A 29 -12.54 -7.53 -6.10
N ILE A 30 -13.17 -6.91 -5.11
CA ILE A 30 -14.45 -7.35 -4.55
C ILE A 30 -15.48 -6.27 -4.86
N VAL A 31 -16.58 -6.65 -5.52
CA VAL A 31 -17.71 -5.77 -5.80
C VAL A 31 -18.93 -6.35 -5.09
N VAL A 32 -19.54 -5.54 -4.23
CA VAL A 32 -20.80 -5.89 -3.55
C VAL A 32 -21.91 -5.13 -4.25
N ASP A 33 -22.82 -5.86 -4.88
CA ASP A 33 -23.96 -5.25 -5.57
C ASP A 33 -24.88 -4.57 -4.55
N GLN A 34 -25.47 -3.43 -4.95
CA GLN A 34 -26.38 -2.61 -4.15
C GLN A 34 -25.81 -2.11 -2.80
N MET A 35 -24.48 -2.11 -2.62
CA MET A 35 -23.87 -1.62 -1.39
C MET A 35 -23.88 -0.09 -1.32
N ARG A 36 -24.53 0.47 -0.30
CA ARG A 36 -24.45 1.90 0.01
C ARG A 36 -23.30 2.19 0.97
N TRP A 37 -22.65 3.33 0.80
CA TRP A 37 -21.48 3.69 1.61
C TRP A 37 -21.78 3.78 3.11
N ASP A 38 -22.97 4.31 3.47
CA ASP A 38 -23.39 4.51 4.85
C ASP A 38 -23.57 3.20 5.62
N TYR A 39 -23.74 2.07 4.93
CA TYR A 39 -23.83 0.75 5.57
C TYR A 39 -22.52 0.33 6.26
N LEU A 40 -21.36 0.80 5.79
CA LEU A 40 -20.07 0.54 6.43
C LEU A 40 -20.01 1.13 7.85
N TYR A 41 -20.65 2.27 8.06
CA TYR A 41 -20.68 2.96 9.34
C TYR A 41 -21.90 2.61 10.19
N ARG A 42 -23.07 2.49 9.56
CA ARG A 42 -24.34 2.20 10.25
C ARG A 42 -24.33 0.86 10.98
N PHE A 43 -23.74 -0.17 10.37
CA PHE A 43 -23.69 -1.53 10.93
C PHE A 43 -22.31 -1.87 11.50
N TYR A 44 -21.47 -0.86 11.76
CA TYR A 44 -20.08 -1.07 12.20
C TYR A 44 -19.98 -1.98 13.44
N ASN A 45 -20.89 -1.79 14.40
CA ASN A 45 -20.91 -2.56 15.64
C ASN A 45 -21.35 -4.02 15.45
N GLU A 46 -22.00 -4.34 14.32
CA GLU A 46 -22.43 -5.70 13.98
C GLU A 46 -21.33 -6.47 13.22
N TYR A 47 -20.31 -5.77 12.70
CA TYR A 47 -19.22 -6.41 11.96
C TYR A 47 -18.18 -7.07 12.87
N GLY A 48 -17.83 -8.31 12.51
CA GLY A 48 -16.68 -9.01 13.08
C GLY A 48 -15.34 -8.36 12.70
N THR A 49 -14.27 -8.77 13.37
CA THR A 49 -12.94 -8.16 13.25
C THR A 49 -12.24 -8.43 11.91
N GLY A 50 -12.63 -9.46 11.16
CA GLY A 50 -11.89 -9.97 10.00
C GLY A 50 -12.32 -9.48 8.62
N GLY A 51 -13.41 -8.71 8.52
CA GLY A 51 -14.01 -8.29 7.24
C GLY A 51 -13.91 -6.79 7.00
N PHE A 52 -15.06 -6.13 6.77
CA PHE A 52 -15.14 -4.69 6.55
C PHE A 52 -14.44 -3.87 7.66
N ARG A 53 -14.53 -4.31 8.92
CA ARG A 53 -13.87 -3.62 10.04
C ARG A 53 -12.35 -3.59 9.90
N ARG A 54 -11.75 -4.67 9.39
CA ARG A 54 -10.31 -4.73 9.11
C ARG A 54 -9.93 -3.81 7.96
N MET A 55 -10.73 -3.82 6.90
CA MET A 55 -10.48 -2.97 5.73
C MET A 55 -10.57 -1.47 6.06
N LEU A 56 -11.48 -1.09 6.97
CA LEU A 56 -11.62 0.28 7.45
C LEU A 56 -10.47 0.70 8.41
N ALA A 57 -9.92 -0.24 9.18
CA ALA A 57 -8.87 0.05 10.16
C ALA A 57 -7.45 0.02 9.57
N ASP A 58 -7.15 -0.97 8.73
CA ASP A 58 -5.81 -1.20 8.17
C ASP A 58 -5.66 -0.68 6.73
N GLY A 59 -6.78 -0.28 6.11
CA GLY A 59 -6.85 0.13 4.71
C GLY A 59 -7.12 1.62 4.51
N TYR A 60 -7.60 1.95 3.32
CA TYR A 60 -7.97 3.31 2.95
C TYR A 60 -9.39 3.31 2.37
N THR A 61 -10.22 4.24 2.84
CA THR A 61 -11.59 4.42 2.39
C THR A 61 -11.67 5.69 1.56
N PHE A 62 -12.28 5.61 0.39
CA PHE A 62 -12.56 6.77 -0.46
C PHE A 62 -14.06 7.06 -0.37
N GLU A 63 -14.42 8.11 0.37
CA GLU A 63 -15.82 8.40 0.77
C GLU A 63 -16.50 9.40 -0.16
N ASP A 64 -15.74 10.39 -0.64
CA ASP A 64 -16.23 11.48 -1.49
C ASP A 64 -15.43 11.52 -2.80
N CYS A 65 -16.13 11.33 -3.92
CA CYS A 65 -15.60 11.40 -5.28
C CYS A 65 -15.95 12.71 -5.99
#